data_AF-A0A841FEY3-F1
#
_entry.id   AF-A0A841FEY3-F1
#
_cell.length_a   1.000
_cell.length_b   1.000
_cell.length_c   1.000
_cell.angle_alpha   90.00
_cell.angle_beta   90.00
_cell.angle_gamma   90.00
#
_symmetry.space_group_name_H-M   'P 1'
#
loop_
_entity.id
_entity.type
_entity.pdbx_description
1 polymer ?
#
loop_
_entity_poly.entity_id
_entity_poly.type
_entity_poly.pdbx_seq_one_letter_code
_entity_poly.pdbx_strand_id
1 'polypeptide(L)'
;MTSRISDGASLYFHHNWARASAVVARPFKADDHVLAAFASDVPGADADLAPKITAALLDEVLALVPGAWLDSPDHDGSDDVRGAYRSHLLARAAAHEAWLPTVVTS
;
A
#
# COMPACT_ATOMS: atom_id res chain seq x y z
N MET A 1 -5.03 -10.90 23.29
CA MET A 1 -3.90 -9.94 23.28
C MET A 1 -4.06 -9.13 22.01
N THR A 2 -4.40 -7.86 22.17
CA THR A 2 -5.03 -6.99 21.16
C THR A 2 -3.99 -6.45 20.19
N SER A 3 -3.86 -7.01 18.99
CA SER A 3 -3.03 -6.40 17.94
C SER A 3 -3.83 -5.29 17.27
N ARG A 4 -3.73 -4.07 17.82
CA ARG A 4 -4.31 -2.84 17.26
C ARG A 4 -3.35 -2.18 16.26
N ILE A 5 -2.90 -2.92 15.26
CA ILE A 5 -2.01 -2.37 14.23
C ILE A 5 -2.65 -2.62 12.87
N SER A 6 -2.74 -1.56 12.08
CA SER A 6 -3.15 -1.58 10.68
C SER A 6 -2.11 -2.36 9.86
N ASP A 7 -2.15 -3.68 9.95
CA ASP A 7 -1.21 -4.56 9.23
C ASP A 7 -1.40 -4.51 7.70
N GLY A 8 -2.49 -3.88 7.24
CA GLY A 8 -2.80 -3.71 5.83
C GLY A 8 -2.35 -2.38 5.21
N ALA A 9 -2.02 -1.36 6.01
CA ALA A 9 -1.40 -0.10 5.53
C ALA A 9 0.10 0.00 5.90
N SER A 10 0.57 -0.85 6.80
CA SER A 10 1.98 -0.95 7.18
C SER A 10 2.84 -1.49 6.02
N LEU A 11 3.84 -0.70 5.63
CA LEU A 11 4.81 -0.98 4.57
C LEU A 11 5.86 -2.02 5.00
N TYR A 12 5.45 -3.16 5.59
CA TYR A 12 6.38 -4.18 6.10
C TYR A 12 7.35 -4.72 5.04
N PHE A 13 6.98 -4.67 3.76
CA PHE A 13 7.85 -5.05 2.66
C PHE A 13 9.13 -4.21 2.58
N HIS A 14 9.13 -2.98 3.13
CA HIS A 14 10.30 -2.11 3.14
C HIS A 14 11.48 -2.71 3.93
N HIS A 15 11.22 -3.64 4.85
CA HIS A 15 12.25 -4.39 5.57
C HIS A 15 12.58 -5.75 4.93
N ASN A 16 11.89 -6.13 3.85
CA ASN A 16 12.10 -7.39 3.13
C ASN A 16 11.66 -7.27 1.66
N TRP A 17 12.50 -6.61 0.85
CA TRP A 17 12.21 -6.36 -0.57
C TRP A 17 12.06 -7.63 -1.39
N ALA A 18 12.80 -8.68 -1.06
CA ALA A 18 12.70 -9.99 -1.71
C ALA A 18 11.28 -10.60 -1.63
N ARG A 19 10.49 -10.22 -0.61
CA ARG A 19 9.10 -10.66 -0.44
C ARG A 19 8.06 -9.61 -0.79
N ALA A 20 8.46 -8.44 -1.30
CA ALA A 20 7.55 -7.34 -1.60
C ALA A 20 6.50 -7.73 -2.64
N SER A 21 6.85 -8.48 -3.68
CA SER A 21 5.90 -8.94 -4.70
C SER A 21 4.75 -9.80 -4.12
N ALA A 22 5.04 -10.61 -3.10
CA ALA A 22 4.07 -11.50 -2.48
C ALA A 22 2.97 -10.75 -1.70
N VAL A 23 3.20 -9.49 -1.32
CA VAL A 23 2.20 -8.70 -0.61
C VAL A 23 1.34 -7.83 -1.52
N VAL A 24 1.68 -7.70 -2.82
CA VAL A 24 0.99 -6.82 -3.78
C VAL A 24 -0.52 -7.10 -3.81
N ALA A 25 -0.92 -8.36 -3.97
CA ALA A 25 -2.33 -8.78 -4.02
C ALA A 25 -2.86 -9.31 -2.68
N ARG A 26 -2.13 -9.10 -1.57
CA ARG A 26 -2.53 -9.65 -0.26
C ARG A 26 -3.81 -8.96 0.24
N PRO A 27 -4.90 -9.72 0.52
CA PRO A 27 -6.16 -9.16 0.98
C PRO A 27 -6.04 -8.34 2.25
N PHE A 28 -6.76 -7.22 2.29
CA PHE A 28 -6.91 -6.40 3.49
C PHE A 28 -7.95 -7.03 4.41
N LYS A 29 -7.56 -7.38 5.64
CA LYS A 29 -8.47 -7.89 6.68
C LYS A 29 -9.03 -6.72 7.48
N ALA A 30 -10.27 -6.33 7.20
CA ALA A 30 -10.94 -5.21 7.86
C ALA A 30 -11.68 -5.60 9.15
N ASP A 31 -11.85 -6.90 9.40
CA ASP A 31 -12.82 -7.44 10.37
C ASP A 31 -12.60 -7.02 11.84
N ASP A 32 -11.38 -6.63 12.20
CA ASP A 32 -11.02 -6.15 13.55
C ASP A 32 -10.51 -4.69 13.53
N HIS A 33 -10.76 -3.96 12.43
CA HIS A 33 -10.32 -2.58 12.29
C HIS A 33 -11.30 -1.63 13.01
N VAL A 34 -10.77 -0.70 13.81
CA VAL A 34 -11.60 0.26 14.57
C VAL A 34 -12.50 1.12 13.67
N LEU A 35 -12.13 1.29 12.40
CA LEU A 35 -12.90 2.04 11.40
C LEU A 35 -13.87 1.17 10.58
N ALA A 36 -13.92 -0.14 10.80
CA ALA A 36 -14.79 -1.05 10.03
C ALA A 36 -16.26 -0.63 10.09
N ALA A 37 -16.72 -0.15 11.25
CA ALA A 37 -18.09 0.36 11.44
C ALA A 37 -18.42 1.63 10.63
N PHE A 38 -17.40 2.33 10.12
CA PHE A 38 -17.55 3.56 9.32
C PHE A 38 -17.25 3.33 7.82
N ALA A 39 -16.87 2.11 7.43
CA ALA A 39 -16.57 1.74 6.06
C ALA A 39 -17.86 1.45 5.27
N SER A 40 -18.69 2.49 5.08
CA SER A 40 -20.04 2.36 4.51
C SER A 40 -20.08 2.17 2.99
N ASP A 41 -19.06 2.65 2.26
CA ASP A 41 -18.98 2.52 0.80
C ASP A 41 -17.52 2.32 0.35
N VAL A 42 -17.00 1.13 0.60
CA VAL A 42 -15.64 0.74 0.16
C VAL A 42 -15.54 0.66 -1.37
N PRO A 43 -16.50 0.07 -2.11
CA PRO A 43 -16.43 0.01 -3.57
C PRO A 43 -16.49 1.39 -4.25
N GLY A 44 -17.33 2.32 -3.78
CA GLY A 44 -17.38 3.67 -4.31
C GLY A 44 -16.10 4.46 -4.04
N ALA A 45 -15.56 4.34 -2.83
CA ALA A 45 -14.27 4.96 -2.50
C ALA A 45 -13.12 4.40 -3.35
N ASP A 46 -13.12 3.09 -3.63
CA ASP A 46 -12.14 2.47 -4.51
C ASP A 46 -12.22 3.01 -5.95
N ALA A 47 -13.43 3.04 -6.53
CA ALA A 47 -13.66 3.59 -7.86
C ALA A 47 -13.22 5.06 -7.98
N ASP A 48 -13.38 5.85 -6.91
CA ASP A 48 -13.01 7.26 -6.85
C ASP A 48 -11.51 7.50 -6.64
N LEU A 49 -10.79 6.57 -6.00
CA LEU A 49 -9.41 6.77 -5.54
C LEU A 49 -8.39 5.97 -6.36
N ALA A 50 -8.70 4.75 -6.77
CA ALA A 50 -7.77 3.90 -7.53
C ALA A 50 -7.25 4.60 -8.81
N PRO A 51 -8.07 5.30 -9.63
CA PRO A 51 -7.59 6.01 -10.82
C PRO A 51 -6.68 7.20 -10.50
N LYS A 52 -6.71 7.74 -9.27
CA LYS A 52 -5.89 8.89 -8.86
C LYS A 52 -4.46 8.47 -8.53
N ILE A 53 -4.22 7.19 -8.24
CA ILE A 53 -2.88 6.66 -7.96
C ILE A 53 -2.12 6.49 -9.27
N THR A 54 -1.48 7.56 -9.71
CA THR A 54 -0.72 7.59 -10.96
C THR A 54 0.79 7.54 -10.69
N ALA A 55 1.54 7.17 -11.72
CA ALA A 55 2.99 7.30 -11.77
C ALA A 55 3.45 8.70 -11.35
N ALA A 56 2.86 9.74 -11.94
CA ALA A 56 3.22 11.14 -11.67
C ALA A 56 2.96 11.53 -10.21
N LEU A 57 1.81 11.13 -9.65
CA LEU A 57 1.49 11.37 -8.24
C LEU A 57 2.53 10.70 -7.33
N LEU A 58 2.89 9.45 -7.61
CA LEU A 58 3.87 8.74 -6.81
C LEU A 58 5.27 9.35 -6.94
N ASP A 59 5.66 9.79 -8.14
CA ASP A 59 6.92 10.49 -8.37
C ASP A 59 6.99 11.79 -7.55
N GLU A 60 5.91 12.57 -7.51
CA GLU A 60 5.80 13.78 -6.68
C GLU A 60 5.91 13.48 -5.19
N VAL A 61 5.13 12.51 -4.70
CA VAL A 61 5.11 12.15 -3.26
C VAL A 61 6.45 11.58 -2.81
N LEU A 62 7.07 10.70 -3.60
CA LEU A 62 8.36 10.08 -3.27
C LEU A 62 9.53 11.09 -3.30
N ALA A 63 9.41 12.16 -4.08
CA ALA A 63 10.38 13.26 -4.08
C ALA A 63 10.37 14.05 -2.77
N LEU A 64 9.25 14.06 -2.03
CA LEU A 64 9.14 14.71 -0.72
C LEU A 64 9.87 13.93 0.38
N VAL A 65 10.17 12.66 0.17
CA VAL A 65 10.85 11.81 1.16
C VAL A 65 12.35 12.12 1.14
N PRO A 66 12.94 12.54 2.28
CA PRO A 66 14.37 12.80 2.36
C PRO A 66 15.18 11.56 1.97
N GLY A 67 16.20 11.73 1.12
CA GLY A 67 17.02 10.60 0.66
C GLY A 67 17.71 9.86 1.82
N ALA A 68 18.05 10.57 2.90
CA ALA A 68 18.63 9.97 4.10
C ALA A 68 17.71 8.97 4.83
N TRP A 69 16.41 8.96 4.53
CA TRP A 69 15.46 7.98 5.07
C TRP A 69 15.31 6.75 4.17
N LEU A 70 15.86 6.80 2.96
CA LEU A 70 15.76 5.77 1.93
C LEU A 70 17.10 5.03 1.78
N ASP A 71 17.74 4.74 2.91
CA ASP A 71 18.92 3.90 2.96
C ASP A 71 18.49 2.44 3.11
N SER A 72 18.96 1.57 2.20
CA SER A 72 18.59 0.16 2.16
C SER A 72 19.75 -0.67 1.63
N PRO A 73 20.16 -1.76 2.31
CA PRO A 73 21.25 -2.62 1.84
C PRO A 73 20.93 -3.36 0.53
N ASP A 74 19.65 -3.51 0.20
CA ASP A 74 19.19 -4.20 -1.02
C ASP A 74 19.17 -3.30 -2.28
N HIS A 75 19.50 -2.01 -2.16
CA HIS A 75 19.35 -1.02 -3.24
C HIS A 75 20.56 -0.10 -3.35
N ASP A 76 20.83 0.41 -4.55
CA ASP A 76 21.96 1.32 -4.80
C ASP A 76 21.56 2.78 -4.59
N GLY A 77 21.29 3.13 -3.32
CA GLY A 77 21.00 4.48 -2.89
C GLY A 77 19.53 4.91 -3.02
N SER A 78 19.25 6.16 -2.61
CA SER A 78 17.88 6.61 -2.37
C SER A 78 16.99 6.63 -3.62
N ASP A 79 17.55 6.86 -4.80
CA ASP A 79 16.77 6.93 -6.04
C ASP A 79 16.31 5.55 -6.51
N ASP A 80 17.15 4.52 -6.31
CA ASP A 80 16.79 3.13 -6.58
C ASP A 80 15.67 2.67 -5.64
N VAL A 81 15.76 3.02 -4.36
CA VAL A 81 14.69 2.76 -3.38
C VAL A 81 13.38 3.48 -3.76
N ARG A 82 13.44 4.73 -4.25
CA ARG A 82 12.24 5.44 -4.77
C ARG A 82 11.63 4.68 -5.96
N GLY A 83 12.45 4.20 -6.90
CA GLY A 83 12.01 3.41 -8.04
C GLY A 83 11.32 2.10 -7.63
N ALA A 84 11.87 1.41 -6.64
CA ALA A 84 11.29 0.20 -6.07
C ALA A 84 9.93 0.47 -5.40
N TYR A 85 9.84 1.54 -4.61
CA TYR A 85 8.58 1.99 -4.00
C TYR A 85 7.52 2.32 -5.04
N ARG A 86 7.87 3.12 -6.04
CA ARG A 86 6.99 3.50 -7.14
C ARG A 86 6.42 2.26 -7.83
N SER A 87 7.28 1.32 -8.18
CA SER A 87 6.89 0.08 -8.86
C SER A 87 5.98 -0.79 -7.99
N HIS A 88 6.30 -0.93 -6.71
CA HIS A 88 5.49 -1.70 -5.76
C HIS A 88 4.10 -1.08 -5.56
N LEU A 89 4.03 0.23 -5.36
CA LEU A 89 2.77 0.96 -5.11
C LEU A 89 1.87 0.97 -6.35
N LEU A 90 2.43 1.14 -7.55
CA LEU A 90 1.68 1.02 -8.81
C LEU A 90 1.14 -0.39 -9.01
N ALA A 91 1.95 -1.42 -8.76
CA ALA A 91 1.50 -2.81 -8.88
C ALA A 91 0.35 -3.11 -7.91
N ARG A 92 0.44 -2.59 -6.67
CA ARG A 92 -0.62 -2.75 -5.67
C ARG A 92 -1.89 -1.99 -6.04
N ALA A 93 -1.77 -0.76 -6.56
CA ALA A 93 -2.90 0.02 -7.04
C ALA A 93 -3.58 -0.65 -8.24
N ALA A 94 -2.82 -1.24 -9.17
CA ALA A 94 -3.37 -2.00 -10.29
C ALA A 94 -4.11 -3.28 -9.84
N ALA A 95 -3.71 -3.86 -8.70
CA ALA A 95 -4.33 -5.06 -8.12
C ALA A 95 -5.39 -4.73 -7.05
N HIS A 96 -5.98 -3.52 -7.05
CA HIS A 96 -6.91 -3.06 -6.02
C HIS A 96 -8.06 -4.03 -5.74
N GLU A 97 -8.72 -4.51 -6.80
CA GLU A 97 -9.81 -5.50 -6.68
C GLU A 97 -9.40 -6.76 -5.92
N ALA A 98 -8.14 -7.19 -6.01
CA ALA A 98 -7.65 -8.41 -5.38
C ALA A 98 -7.44 -8.28 -3.86
N TRP A 99 -7.32 -7.05 -3.35
CA TRP A 99 -7.10 -6.83 -1.91
C TRP A 99 -8.21 -6.09 -1.19
N LEU A 100 -9.20 -5.55 -1.89
CA LEU A 100 -10.37 -4.96 -1.24
C LEU A 100 -11.09 -6.01 -0.38
N PRO A 101 -11.50 -5.65 0.85
CA PRO A 101 -12.32 -6.54 1.65
C PRO A 101 -13.67 -6.73 0.93
N THR A 102 -14.09 -7.99 0.76
CA THR A 102 -15.43 -8.31 0.28
C THR A 102 -16.42 -7.84 1.33
N VAL A 103 -17.01 -6.66 1.14
CA VAL A 103 -18.09 -6.19 2.01
C VAL A 103 -19.31 -7.03 1.68
N VAL A 104 -19.64 -7.98 2.55
CA VAL A 104 -20.91 -8.71 2.46
C VAL A 104 -22.01 -7.72 2.85
N THR A 105 -22.65 -7.10 1.86
CA THR A 105 -23.91 -6.39 2.08
C THR A 105 -24.90 -7.39 2.67
N SER A 106 -25.18 -7.26 3.97
CA SER A 106 -26.22 -8.01 4.69
C SER A 106 -27.56 -7.29 4.59
#